data_AF-A0A657G5S7-F1
#
_entry.id   AF-A0A657G5S7-F1
#
_cell.length_a   1.000
_cell.length_b   1.000
_cell.length_c   1.000
_cell.angle_alpha   90.00
_cell.angle_beta   90.00
_cell.angle_gamma   90.00
#
_symmetry.space_group_name_H-M   'P 1'
#
loop_
_entity.id
_entity.type
_entity.pdbx_description
1 polymer ?
#
loop_
_entity_poly.entity_id
_entity_poly.type
_entity_poly.pdbx_seq_one_letter_code
_entity_poly.pdbx_strand_id
1 'polypeptide(L)'
;MFNFKENIADYTENEFIELLEELVSSTRKERSLKGKALEDYIESIVDHFIKITEHPAMGDLLFYPENLGDDEPEKVVKIVKEWRRSQGLPLFKDSK
;
A
#
# COMPACT_ATOMS: atom_id res chain seq x y z
N MET A 1 -13.53 -0.70 -7.90
CA MET A 1 -13.26 -0.59 -6.44
C MET A 1 -12.47 -1.80 -5.98
N PHE A 2 -11.35 -1.57 -5.29
CA PHE A 2 -10.47 -2.62 -4.78
C PHE A 2 -11.13 -3.45 -3.66
N ASN A 3 -10.75 -4.73 -3.54
CA ASN A 3 -11.23 -5.61 -2.48
C ASN A 3 -10.25 -5.58 -1.29
N PHE A 4 -10.60 -4.86 -0.21
CA PHE A 4 -9.76 -4.74 0.97
C PHE A 4 -9.78 -6.02 1.82
N LYS A 5 -8.62 -6.39 2.36
CA LYS A 5 -8.47 -7.46 3.37
C LYS A 5 -8.04 -6.85 4.70
N GLU A 6 -8.58 -7.37 5.80
CA GLU A 6 -8.43 -6.74 7.11
C GLU A 6 -7.00 -6.81 7.67
N ASN A 7 -6.20 -7.81 7.30
CA ASN A 7 -4.84 -7.97 7.80
C ASN A 7 -3.84 -8.07 6.66
N ILE A 8 -2.62 -7.56 6.90
CA ILE A 8 -1.51 -7.70 5.95
C ILE A 8 -1.15 -9.16 5.66
N ALA A 9 -1.36 -10.06 6.63
CA ALA A 9 -1.13 -11.49 6.48
C ALA A 9 -2.13 -12.19 5.55
N ASP A 10 -3.23 -11.52 5.19
CA ASP A 10 -4.20 -12.03 4.22
C ASP A 10 -3.80 -11.69 2.77
N TYR A 11 -2.88 -10.74 2.59
CA TYR A 11 -2.34 -10.32 1.29
C TYR A 11 -1.11 -11.13 0.91
N THR A 12 -1.00 -11.53 -0.36
CA THR A 12 0.31 -11.78 -0.97
C THR A 12 1.01 -10.46 -1.27
N GLU A 13 2.34 -10.50 -1.46
CA GLU A 13 3.10 -9.32 -1.89
C GLU A 13 2.51 -8.72 -3.18
N ASN A 14 2.16 -9.55 -4.16
CA ASN A 14 1.59 -9.09 -5.43
C ASN A 14 0.20 -8.46 -5.27
N GLU A 15 -0.68 -9.02 -4.44
CA GLU A 15 -1.99 -8.41 -4.18
C GLU A 15 -1.86 -7.03 -3.52
N PHE A 16 -0.84 -6.84 -2.69
CA PHE A 16 -0.57 -5.54 -2.06
C PHE A 16 0.08 -4.55 -3.03
N ILE A 17 0.94 -5.02 -3.95
CA ILE A 17 1.45 -4.18 -5.06
C ILE A 17 0.26 -3.69 -5.91
N GLU A 18 -0.65 -4.58 -6.31
CA GLU A 18 -1.84 -4.20 -7.08
C GLU A 18 -2.73 -3.19 -6.36
N LEU A 19 -2.77 -3.21 -5.02
CA LEU A 19 -3.44 -2.19 -4.22
C LEU A 19 -2.74 -0.83 -4.36
N LEU A 20 -1.41 -0.79 -4.24
CA LEU A 20 -0.61 0.44 -4.34
C LEU A 20 -0.60 1.01 -5.76
N GLU A 21 -0.64 0.17 -6.79
CA GLU A 21 -0.75 0.57 -8.19
C GLU A 21 -2.03 1.40 -8.46
N GLU A 22 -3.08 1.26 -7.66
CA GLU A 22 -4.29 2.10 -7.77
C GLU A 22 -4.04 3.57 -7.40
N LEU A 23 -3.03 3.87 -6.58
CA LEU A 23 -2.65 5.24 -6.22
C LEU A 23 -1.94 5.94 -7.38
N VAL A 24 -1.20 5.18 -8.19
CA VAL A 24 -0.37 5.73 -9.27
C VAL A 24 -1.20 5.88 -10.55
N SER A 25 -1.25 7.11 -11.08
CA SER A 25 -2.12 7.43 -12.22
C SER A 25 -1.82 6.63 -13.50
N SER A 26 -0.58 6.18 -13.71
CA SER A 26 -0.20 5.38 -14.88
C SER A 26 -0.62 3.93 -14.77
N THR A 27 -0.64 3.34 -13.58
CA THR A 27 -0.93 1.91 -13.33
C THR A 27 -2.36 1.63 -12.88
N ARG A 28 -3.05 2.61 -12.29
CA ARG A 28 -4.42 2.45 -11.75
C ARG A 28 -5.36 1.73 -12.74
N LYS A 29 -6.04 0.67 -12.30
CA LYS A 29 -7.04 -0.07 -13.07
C LYS A 29 -8.41 0.61 -13.01
N GLU A 30 -8.76 1.24 -11.89
CA GLU A 30 -10.00 2.02 -11.76
C GLU A 30 -9.92 3.37 -12.52
N ARG A 31 -10.29 3.33 -13.81
CA ARG A 31 -10.28 4.51 -14.70
C ARG A 31 -11.61 5.27 -14.74
N SER A 32 -12.66 4.72 -14.16
CA SER A 32 -14.01 5.30 -14.25
C SER A 32 -14.21 6.48 -13.29
N LEU A 33 -13.51 6.47 -12.15
CA LEU A 33 -13.61 7.49 -11.11
C LEU A 33 -12.88 8.79 -11.49
N LYS A 34 -13.49 9.93 -11.16
CA LYS A 34 -12.95 11.28 -11.40
C LYS A 34 -13.40 12.25 -10.30
N GLY A 35 -12.68 13.37 -10.18
CA GLY A 35 -12.98 14.43 -9.21
C GLY A 35 -13.07 13.85 -7.79
N LYS A 36 -14.06 14.31 -7.02
CA LYS A 36 -14.25 13.88 -5.63
C LYS A 36 -14.36 12.36 -5.44
N ALA A 37 -14.99 11.64 -6.38
CA ALA A 37 -15.10 10.18 -6.27
C ALA A 37 -13.74 9.47 -6.41
N LEU A 38 -12.81 10.05 -7.17
CA LEU A 38 -11.44 9.54 -7.26
C LEU A 38 -10.64 9.92 -6.01
N GLU A 39 -10.81 11.13 -5.49
CA GLU A 39 -10.18 11.58 -4.25
C GLU A 39 -10.59 10.68 -3.08
N ASP A 40 -11.90 10.45 -2.89
CA ASP A 40 -12.45 9.58 -1.84
C ASP A 40 -11.93 8.12 -1.99
N TYR A 41 -11.71 7.65 -3.22
CA TYR A 41 -11.15 6.31 -3.47
C TYR A 41 -9.66 6.24 -3.11
N ILE A 42 -8.86 7.24 -3.50
CA ILE A 42 -7.44 7.32 -3.15
C ILE A 42 -7.29 7.42 -1.63
N GLU A 43 -8.08 8.25 -0.96
CA GLU A 43 -8.10 8.38 0.51
C GLU A 43 -8.40 7.03 1.17
N SER A 44 -9.40 6.29 0.67
CA SER A 44 -9.73 4.96 1.22
C SER A 44 -8.57 3.95 1.11
N ILE A 45 -7.76 4.02 0.05
CA ILE A 45 -6.59 3.14 -0.12
C ILE A 45 -5.48 3.55 0.87
N VAL A 46 -5.24 4.85 1.03
CA VAL A 46 -4.23 5.38 1.96
C VAL A 46 -4.59 5.05 3.41
N ASP A 47 -5.84 5.26 3.80
CA ASP A 47 -6.34 4.92 5.15
C ASP A 47 -6.20 3.43 5.43
N HIS A 48 -6.54 2.60 4.45
CA HIS A 48 -6.38 1.15 4.55
C HIS A 48 -4.91 0.76 4.70
N PHE A 49 -4.02 1.33 3.88
CA PHE A 49 -2.58 1.12 3.97
C PHE A 49 -2.04 1.47 5.36
N ILE A 50 -2.39 2.63 5.92
CA ILE A 50 -1.94 3.04 7.26
C ILE A 50 -2.42 2.05 8.32
N LYS A 51 -3.70 1.66 8.25
CA LYS A 51 -4.33 0.71 9.19
C LYS A 51 -3.60 -0.64 9.23
N ILE A 52 -3.33 -1.25 8.07
CA ILE A 52 -2.86 -2.64 8.02
C ILE A 52 -1.34 -2.79 7.99
N THR A 53 -0.60 -1.76 7.61
CA THR A 53 0.87 -1.79 7.66
C THR A 53 1.40 -1.48 9.05
N GLU A 54 0.67 -0.68 9.83
CA GLU A 54 1.04 -0.21 11.18
C GLU A 54 2.39 0.54 11.20
N HIS A 55 2.90 0.93 10.04
CA HIS A 55 4.21 1.55 9.92
C HIS A 55 4.19 2.96 10.54
N PRO A 56 5.19 3.35 11.34
CA PRO A 56 5.20 4.64 12.04
C PRO A 56 5.23 5.85 11.08
N ALA A 57 5.79 5.69 9.88
CA ALA A 57 5.76 6.71 8.84
C ALA A 57 4.40 6.86 8.15
N MET A 58 3.42 5.99 8.43
CA MET A 58 2.05 6.09 7.89
C MET A 58 2.05 6.31 6.36
N GLY A 59 1.26 7.25 5.85
CA GLY A 59 1.20 7.62 4.44
C GLY A 59 2.47 8.29 3.90
N ASP A 60 3.44 8.67 4.74
CA ASP A 60 4.68 9.29 4.26
C ASP A 60 5.48 8.32 3.39
N LEU A 61 5.35 7.00 3.59
CA LEU A 61 5.93 6.00 2.69
C LEU A 61 5.44 6.13 1.24
N LEU A 62 4.25 6.69 1.03
CA LEU A 62 3.61 6.81 -0.28
C LEU A 62 3.81 8.18 -0.93
N PHE A 63 3.97 9.23 -0.11
CA PHE A 63 3.95 10.62 -0.59
C PHE A 63 5.23 11.41 -0.30
N TYR A 64 6.01 10.98 0.69
CA TYR A 64 7.23 11.65 1.14
C TYR A 64 8.35 10.61 1.36
N PRO A 65 8.75 9.88 0.30
CA PRO A 65 9.77 8.85 0.41
C PRO A 65 11.11 9.44 0.85
N GLU A 66 11.88 8.68 1.64
CA GLU A 66 13.22 9.12 2.09
C GLU A 66 14.18 9.34 0.91
N ASN A 67 14.09 8.49 -0.12
CA ASN A 67 14.86 8.61 -1.35
C ASN A 67 13.94 8.63 -2.57
N LEU A 68 14.43 9.26 -3.65
CA LEU A 68 13.71 9.29 -4.91
C LEU A 68 13.39 7.88 -5.42
N GLY A 69 12.11 7.61 -5.62
CA GLY A 69 11.59 6.36 -6.15
C GLY A 69 11.31 5.30 -5.10
N ASP A 70 11.53 5.52 -3.79
CA ASP A 70 11.11 4.58 -2.74
C ASP A 70 9.58 4.48 -2.59
N ASP A 71 8.84 5.42 -3.20
CA ASP A 71 7.39 5.44 -3.36
C ASP A 71 6.87 4.48 -4.46
N GLU A 72 7.76 3.81 -5.20
CA GLU A 72 7.39 2.75 -6.13
C GLU A 72 6.73 1.57 -5.38
N PRO A 73 5.59 1.02 -5.86
CA PRO A 73 4.84 -0.04 -5.17
C PRO A 73 5.68 -1.20 -4.64
N GLU A 74 6.62 -1.70 -5.44
CA GLU A 74 7.51 -2.81 -5.08
C GLU A 74 8.48 -2.44 -3.95
N LYS A 75 8.96 -1.19 -3.93
CA LYS A 75 9.86 -0.71 -2.88
C LYS A 75 9.11 -0.42 -1.59
N VAL A 76 7.91 0.14 -1.67
CA VAL A 76 7.02 0.31 -0.49
C VAL A 76 6.74 -1.05 0.16
N VAL A 77 6.39 -2.08 -0.63
CA VAL A 77 6.19 -3.44 -0.11
C VAL A 77 7.44 -3.99 0.57
N LYS A 78 8.62 -3.76 -0.03
CA LYS A 78 9.89 -4.17 0.56
C LYS A 78 10.15 -3.45 1.89
N ILE A 79 9.97 -2.13 1.96
CA ILE A 79 10.16 -1.32 3.17
C ILE A 79 9.22 -1.80 4.29
N VAL A 80 7.93 -1.96 3.99
CA VAL A 80 6.93 -2.46 4.95
C VAL A 80 7.32 -3.86 5.44
N LYS A 81 7.72 -4.77 4.54
CA LYS A 81 8.12 -6.13 4.89
C LYS A 81 9.34 -6.16 5.80
N GLU A 82 10.38 -5.39 5.47
CA GLU A 82 11.62 -5.30 6.25
C GLU A 82 11.36 -4.71 7.64
N TRP A 83 10.58 -3.64 7.72
CA TRP A 83 10.19 -3.03 8.99
C TRP A 83 9.37 -4.01 9.84
N ARG A 84 8.30 -4.61 9.31
CA ARG A 84 7.46 -5.56 10.08
C ARG A 84 8.26 -6.76 10.57
N ARG A 85 9.18 -7.28 9.76
CA ARG A 85 10.10 -8.35 10.16
C ARG A 85 10.98 -7.92 11.34
N SER A 86 11.50 -6.68 11.32
CA SER A 86 12.30 -6.15 12.43
C SER A 86 11.52 -6.02 13.75
N GLN A 87 10.20 -5.86 13.68
CA GLN A 87 9.30 -5.76 14.83
C GLN A 87 8.76 -7.13 15.30
N GLY A 88 9.05 -8.22 14.58
CA GLY A 88 8.48 -9.54 14.86
C GLY A 88 6.98 -9.65 14.54
N LEU A 89 6.46 -8.79 13.66
CA LEU A 89 5.06 -8.78 13.26
C LEU A 89 4.79 -9.77 12.12
N PRO A 90 3.53 -10.23 11.95
CA PRO A 90 3.14 -11.04 10.80
C PRO A 90 3.45 -10.34 9.47
N LEU A 91 3.97 -11.12 8.52
CA LEU A 91 4.29 -10.68 7.16
C LEU A 91 3.16 -11.03 6.18
N PHE A 92 3.37 -10.71 4.90
CA PHE A 92 2.48 -11.14 3.82
C PHE A 92 2.37 -12.67 3.76
N LYS A 93 1.24 -13.14 3.23
CA LYS A 93 0.84 -14.54 3.12
C LYS A 93 1.91 -15.45 2.48
N ASP A 94 2.66 -14.92 1.52
CA ASP A 94 3.70 -15.60 0.76
C ASP A 94 5.13 -15.21 1.18
N SER A 95 5.28 -14.30 2.15
CA SER A 95 6.56 -13.97 2.76
C SER A 95 6.85 -14.93 3.93
N LYS A 96 7.88 -15.77 3.80
CA LYS A 96 8.46 -16.54 4.91
C LYS A 96 9.54 -15.77 5.66
#